data_AF-A0A529MDG7-F1
#
_entry.id   AF-A0A529MDG7-F1
#
_cell.length_a   1.000
_cell.length_b   1.000
_cell.length_c   1.000
_cell.angle_alpha   90.00
_cell.angle_beta   90.00
_cell.angle_gamma   90.00
#
_symmetry.space_group_name_H-M   'P 1'
#
loop_
_entity.id
_entity.type
_entity.pdbx_description
1 polymer ?
#
loop_
_entity_poly.entity_id
_entity_poly.type
_entity_poly.pdbx_seq_one_letter_code
_entity_poly.pdbx_strand_id
1 'polypeptide(L)' 'MTPLLTTKGLSRQFGGLRAVDGVDFALMPGEIRAVIG' A
#
# COMPACT_ATOMS: atom_id res chain seq x y z
N MET A 1 -17.39 8.59 -5.36
CA MET A 1 -16.02 9.13 -5.45
C MET A 1 -15.06 7.98 -5.73
N THR A 2 -14.04 8.19 -6.55
CA THR A 2 -13.07 7.15 -6.96
C THR A 2 -11.74 7.40 -6.26
N PRO A 3 -11.08 6.39 -5.67
CA PRO A 3 -9.76 6.56 -5.06
C PRO A 3 -8.70 6.94 -6.11
N LEU A 4 -7.73 7.75 -5.71
CA LEU A 4 -6.60 8.16 -6.55
C LEU A 4 -5.53 7.08 -6.62
N LEU A 5 -5.37 6.31 -5.54
CA LEU A 5 -4.46 5.18 -5.44
C LEU A 5 -5.18 4.03 -4.75
N THR A 6 -4.94 2.81 -5.22
CA THR A 6 -5.40 1.60 -4.54
C THR A 6 -4.34 0.52 -4.70
N THR A 7 -4.07 -0.20 -3.62
CA THR A 7 -3.27 -1.43 -3.63
C THR A 7 -4.14 -2.62 -3.30
N LYS A 8 -3.81 -3.75 -3.91
CA LYS A 8 -4.39 -5.06 -3.61
C LYS A 8 -3.27 -6.10 -3.60
N GLY A 9 -3.09 -6.79 -2.48
CA GLY A 9 -2.02 -7.74 -2.23
C GLY A 9 -0.62 -7.17 -2.42
N LEU A 10 -0.38 -5.87 -2.22
CA LEU A 10 0.93 -5.27 -2.51
C LEU A 10 1.99 -5.99 -1.70
N SER A 11 2.95 -6.59 -2.41
CA SER A 11 3.99 -7.40 -1.81
C SER A 11 5.32 -7.12 -2.48
N ARG A 12 6.41 -7.22 -1.71
CA ARG A 12 7.77 -7.08 -2.20
C ARG A 12 8.69 -8.03 -1.46
N GLN A 13 9.51 -8.75 -2.22
CA GLN A 13 10.46 -9.72 -1.71
C GLN A 13 11.88 -9.35 -2.14
N PHE A 14 12.84 -9.57 -1.23
CA PHE A 14 14.27 -9.41 -1.45
C PHE A 14 14.96 -10.66 -0.90
N GLY A 15 15.40 -11.56 -1.78
CA GLY A 15 15.91 -12.87 -1.38
C GLY A 15 14.88 -13.65 -0.57
N GLY A 16 15.28 -14.17 0.60
CA GLY A 16 14.38 -14.87 1.52
C GLY A 16 13.46 -13.97 2.36
N LEU A 17 13.60 -12.64 2.26
CA LEU A 17 12.81 -11.68 3.04
C LEU A 17 11.61 -11.18 2.23
N ARG A 18 10.42 -11.32 2.81
CA ARG A 18 9.23 -10.61 2.34
C ARG A 18 9.13 -9.26 3.07
N ALA A 19 9.63 -8.21 2.43
CA ALA A 19 9.70 -6.87 3.00
C ALA A 19 8.35 -6.13 3.00
N VAL A 20 7.46 -6.45 2.06
CA VAL A 20 6.06 -6.01 2.07
C VAL A 20 5.21 -7.24 1.84
N ASP A 21 4.18 -7.44 2.66
CA ASP A 21 3.35 -8.64 2.65
C ASP A 21 1.86 -8.29 2.55
N GLY A 22 1.29 -8.45 1.35
CA GLY A 22 -0.16 -8.43 1.14
C GLY A 22 -0.86 -7.13 1.57
N VAL A 23 -0.25 -5.96 1.34
CA VAL A 23 -0.78 -4.69 1.84
C VAL A 23 -1.87 -4.12 0.94
N ASP A 24 -3.04 -3.87 1.54
CA ASP A 24 -4.22 -3.30 0.91
C ASP A 24 -4.53 -1.92 1.49
N PHE A 25 -4.61 -0.91 0.64
CA PHE A 25 -5.17 0.39 1.01
C PHE A 25 -5.71 1.15 -0.20
N ALA A 26 -6.49 2.19 0.07
CA ALA A 26 -6.90 3.18 -0.91
C ALA A 26 -6.64 4.59 -0.36
N LEU A 27 -6.34 5.53 -1.26
CA LEU A 27 -6.18 6.95 -0.94
C LEU A 27 -7.25 7.75 -1.67
N MET A 28 -8.12 8.42 -0.92
CA MET A 28 -9.20 9.22 -1.48
C MET A 28 -8.72 10.62 -1.91
N PRO A 29 -9.37 11.28 -2.88
CA PRO A 29 -9.07 12.67 -3.20
C PRO A 29 -9.13 13.59 -1.97
N GLY A 30 -8.07 14.35 -1.72
CA GLY A 30 -7.95 15.25 -0.56
C GLY A 30 -7.50 14.59 0.74
N GLU A 31 -7.32 13.28 0.77
CA GLU A 31 -6.81 12.56 1.94
C GLU A 31 -5.27 12.66 2.03
N ILE A 32 -4.75 12.97 3.23
CA ILE A 32 -3.33 12.86 3.56
C ILE A 32 -3.14 11.59 4.37
N ARG A 33 -2.33 10.66 3.86
CA ARG A 33 -2.01 9.39 4.53
C ARG A 33 -0.50 9.21 4.61
N ALA A 34 -0.02 8.84 5.79
CA ALA A 34 1.39 8.52 6.03
C ALA A 34 1.57 7.04 6.33
N VAL A 35 2.69 6.47 5.88
CA VAL A 35 3.17 5.15 6.31
C VAL A 35 4.36 5.41 7.23
N ILE A 36 4.34 4.80 8.41
CA ILE A 36 5.40 4.92 9.41
C ILE A 36 5.92 3.53 9.77
N GLY A 37 7.22 3.45 10.04
CA GLY A 37 7.96 2.22 10.32
C GLY A 37 9.43 2.51 10.43
#